data_AF-A0A1H7PBN7-F1
#
_entry.id   AF-A0A1H7PBN7-F1
#
_cell.length_a   1.000
_cell.length_b   1.000
_cell.length_c   1.000
_cell.angle_alpha   90.00
_cell.angle_beta   90.00
_cell.angle_gamma   90.00
#
_symmetry.space_group_name_H-M   'P 1'
#
loop_
_entity.id
_entity.type
_entity.pdbx_description
1 polymer ?
#
loop_
_entity_poly.entity_id
_entity_poly.type
_entity_poly.pdbx_seq_one_letter_code
_entity_poly.pdbx_strand_id
1 'polypeptide(L)'
;MKVRRPLFHFFWWMGGLGACGGMVAPEDAALSLSTHTEAEQNAPPSEADGWPMQGTQLHGSNLVSASFLRASLGPQLIADLHLEKGELVGTVPHTLTGSTPSLLACKDITQGSTRSCGFTSVGVGTCTPGTSVKLSSSGATSCWGQPVVRVCAGTQPCEHLSPSRLTSAANACATPSPMAPFTCPASGVYNVLAGPAQTPMDWGMTPVPSSGALPGKRVVRGLEMIGARLQVQRGEEDTWVSIGDVVNASQVQTAAGKAWDATGDTFLYRLTSPVPGGSQEDVCPSDADHPNGMWAVPMKGVFHPSSGERKDNAPNRFTFGCDTGVIAKCYRWGYKPWLPPQDLDEPQMMQELHVACTRMARADYCGNGTPYTEDGTPIHPWDLLPKAIRPLTPGAATPLFEAGWSPTGAVCLSKTRWENLKPLPANCPLVAPSWIVPGGQGAQCPPGQEREFPTGRLCATVCNSAEEALAYQSTLKLFNESQYNFGP
;
A
#
# COMPACT_ATOMS: atom_id res chain seq x y z
N MET A 1 40.22 -55.92 24.95
CA MET A 1 40.40 -56.35 26.36
C MET A 1 40.49 -55.12 27.24
N LYS A 2 39.69 -55.05 28.31
CA LYS A 2 39.66 -53.97 29.33
C LYS A 2 40.98 -53.91 30.11
N VAL A 3 41.30 -52.73 30.67
CA VAL A 3 41.84 -52.43 32.03
C VAL A 3 42.27 -50.94 32.02
N ARG A 4 41.56 -50.01 32.68
CA ARG A 4 41.68 -49.47 34.06
C ARG A 4 43.00 -48.73 34.38
N ARG A 5 42.83 -47.50 34.92
CA ARG A 5 43.77 -46.51 35.54
C ARG A 5 44.57 -47.10 36.75
N PRO A 6 45.27 -46.35 37.66
CA PRO A 6 45.78 -44.93 37.77
C PRO A 6 47.20 -44.79 38.44
N LEU A 7 47.57 -43.55 38.88
CA LEU A 7 48.54 -43.13 39.96
C LEU A 7 50.05 -43.06 39.61
N PHE A 8 50.92 -42.20 40.18
CA PHE A 8 50.95 -40.89 40.90
C PHE A 8 52.48 -40.57 41.12
N HIS A 9 52.80 -39.33 41.56
CA HIS A 9 54.10 -38.77 42.03
C HIS A 9 55.09 -38.21 40.98
N PHE A 10 55.58 -36.95 40.97
CA PHE A 10 56.11 -35.92 41.92
C PHE A 10 57.66 -35.82 41.93
N PHE A 11 58.14 -34.57 41.72
CA PHE A 11 59.52 -34.01 41.80
C PHE A 11 60.48 -34.35 40.62
N TRP A 12 61.24 -33.43 39.99
CA TRP A 12 62.01 -32.29 40.50
C TRP A 12 62.37 -31.25 39.39
N TRP A 13 62.55 -29.98 39.82
CA TRP A 13 63.51 -28.94 39.37
C TRP A 13 63.41 -28.11 38.05
N MET A 14 63.33 -26.79 38.29
CA MET A 14 63.97 -25.61 37.65
C MET A 14 64.08 -25.45 36.12
N GLY A 15 63.50 -24.33 35.62
CA GLY A 15 64.17 -23.47 34.63
C GLY A 15 63.26 -22.80 33.59
N GLY A 16 63.16 -21.47 33.62
CA GLY A 16 63.10 -20.64 32.39
C GLY A 16 61.77 -19.97 31.98
N LEU A 17 61.65 -18.68 32.34
CA LEU A 17 61.19 -17.52 31.55
C LEU A 17 59.98 -17.63 30.58
N GLY A 18 58.97 -16.78 30.82
CA GLY A 18 58.00 -16.32 29.79
C GLY A 18 56.60 -16.06 30.33
N ALA A 19 56.37 -14.92 30.99
CA ALA A 19 55.08 -14.58 31.59
C ALA A 19 54.12 -13.93 30.58
N CYS A 20 53.00 -14.60 30.30
CA CYS A 20 51.73 -13.99 29.87
C CYS A 20 50.77 -14.04 31.06
N GLY A 21 50.45 -12.89 31.64
CA GLY A 21 49.49 -12.77 32.75
C GLY A 21 48.18 -12.18 32.26
N GLY A 22 47.13 -13.00 32.23
CA GLY A 22 45.76 -12.57 32.09
C GLY A 22 44.97 -12.80 33.39
N MET A 23 43.83 -12.12 33.45
CA MET A 23 42.74 -12.14 34.45
C MET A 23 42.92 -11.19 35.64
N VAL A 24 41.95 -10.28 35.81
CA VAL A 24 41.03 -10.17 36.97
C VAL A 24 39.86 -9.23 36.59
N ALA A 25 38.63 -9.61 36.94
CA ALA A 25 37.53 -8.72 37.34
C ALA A 25 37.20 -9.07 38.82
N PRO A 26 36.56 -8.24 39.69
CA PRO A 26 35.42 -7.35 39.39
C PRO A 26 35.29 -6.05 40.26
N GLU A 27 34.11 -5.43 40.16
CA GLU A 27 33.38 -4.54 41.12
C GLU A 27 33.51 -3.01 41.05
N ASP A 28 32.35 -2.40 40.79
CA ASP A 28 31.74 -1.16 41.29
C ASP A 28 32.49 0.17 41.25
N ALA A 29 32.04 1.06 40.36
CA ALA A 29 32.01 2.49 40.62
C ALA A 29 30.78 3.12 39.96
N ALA A 30 29.87 3.58 40.81
CA ALA A 30 28.75 4.45 40.47
C ALA A 30 29.26 5.68 39.69
N LEU A 31 28.82 5.83 38.44
CA LEU A 31 29.00 7.06 37.69
C LEU A 31 27.85 8.01 38.04
N SER A 32 28.25 9.08 38.70
CA SER A 32 27.44 10.21 39.13
C SER A 32 26.60 10.79 38.00
N LEU A 33 25.31 10.96 38.31
CA LEU A 33 24.33 11.78 37.63
C LEU A 33 24.88 13.22 37.44
N SER A 34 25.32 13.57 36.23
CA SER A 34 25.54 14.96 35.82
C SER A 34 24.33 15.46 35.03
N THR A 35 23.50 16.21 35.73
CA THR A 35 22.54 17.24 35.28
C THR A 35 22.24 17.35 33.77
N HIS A 36 21.02 16.93 33.43
CA HIS A 36 20.29 17.14 32.16
C HIS A 36 19.98 18.61 31.85
N THR A 37 20.96 19.47 31.55
CA THR A 37 20.61 20.87 31.19
C THR A 37 21.37 21.49 30.01
N GLU A 38 22.42 20.87 29.47
CA GLU A 38 23.12 21.41 28.28
C GLU A 38 23.07 20.50 27.05
N ALA A 39 22.77 19.20 27.22
CA ALA A 39 22.64 18.25 26.09
C ALA A 39 21.30 18.37 25.33
N GLU A 40 20.24 18.89 25.97
CA GLU A 40 18.93 19.11 25.33
C GLU A 40 18.91 20.33 24.40
N GLN A 41 19.86 21.27 24.52
CA GLN A 41 19.89 22.48 23.68
C GLN A 41 20.56 22.25 22.31
N ASN A 42 21.26 21.13 22.11
CA ASN A 42 21.99 20.80 20.88
C ASN A 42 21.64 19.40 20.33
N ALA A 43 20.58 18.75 20.82
CA ALA A 43 20.12 17.51 20.21
C ALA A 43 19.60 17.81 18.79
N PRO A 44 19.95 16.98 17.77
CA PRO A 44 19.39 17.15 16.44
C PRO A 44 17.86 17.05 16.52
N PRO A 45 17.12 17.86 15.74
CA PRO A 45 15.67 17.82 15.74
C PRO A 45 15.16 16.41 15.44
N SER A 46 14.16 15.96 16.20
CA SER A 46 13.59 14.62 16.10
C SER A 46 12.19 14.63 15.46
N GLU A 47 11.66 13.45 15.17
CA GLU A 47 10.31 13.28 14.63
C GLU A 47 9.25 13.77 15.63
N ALA A 48 9.57 13.72 16.93
CA ALA A 48 8.76 14.28 18.01
C ALA A 48 8.74 15.82 17.99
N ASP A 49 9.80 16.46 17.50
CA ASP A 49 9.90 17.92 17.32
C ASP A 49 9.22 18.41 16.03
N GLY A 50 8.54 17.50 15.31
CA GLY A 50 7.82 17.80 14.07
C GLY A 50 8.69 17.73 12.80
N TRP A 51 9.94 17.30 12.92
CA TRP A 51 10.88 17.17 11.81
C TRP A 51 10.73 15.81 11.13
N PRO A 52 10.26 15.77 9.87
CA PRO A 52 10.14 14.51 9.16
C PRO A 52 11.51 13.86 8.89
N MET A 53 11.58 12.55 9.10
CA MET A 53 12.79 11.76 8.87
C MET A 53 12.88 11.21 7.46
N GLN A 54 13.98 11.49 6.79
CA GLN A 54 14.26 11.05 5.41
C GLN A 54 14.45 9.54 5.27
N GLY A 55 14.63 9.10 4.04
CA GLY A 55 15.05 7.72 3.78
C GLY A 55 15.71 7.57 2.42
N THR A 56 16.43 6.48 2.24
CA THR A 56 17.13 6.08 1.01
C THR A 56 16.25 5.21 0.13
N GLN A 57 15.36 4.42 0.72
CA GLN A 57 14.51 3.47 0.02
C GLN A 57 13.29 4.16 -0.60
N LEU A 58 13.04 3.91 -1.90
CA LEU A 58 11.85 4.41 -2.60
C LEU A 58 10.58 3.69 -2.13
N HIS A 59 10.51 2.38 -2.39
CA HIS A 59 9.36 1.54 -2.06
C HIS A 59 9.43 0.94 -0.66
N GLY A 60 10.64 0.71 -0.13
CA GLY A 60 10.84 -0.08 1.09
C GLY A 60 10.54 -1.58 0.92
N SER A 61 10.41 -2.05 -0.32
CA SER A 61 10.29 -3.47 -0.69
C SER A 61 10.89 -3.72 -2.08
N ASN A 62 10.92 -4.99 -2.51
CA ASN A 62 11.30 -5.40 -3.86
C ASN A 62 10.12 -5.45 -4.86
N LEU A 63 8.93 -4.99 -4.45
CA LEU A 63 7.80 -4.88 -5.37
C LEU A 63 7.92 -3.62 -6.22
N VAL A 64 7.63 -3.76 -7.50
CA VAL A 64 7.59 -2.66 -8.47
C VAL A 64 6.15 -2.14 -8.62
N SER A 65 5.21 -3.07 -8.81
CA SER A 65 3.80 -2.72 -9.03
C SER A 65 2.85 -3.86 -8.68
N ALA A 66 1.57 -3.54 -8.49
CA ALA A 66 0.44 -4.44 -8.37
C ALA A 66 -0.55 -4.20 -9.51
N SER A 67 -1.28 -5.25 -9.92
CA SER A 67 -2.25 -5.20 -11.02
C SER A 67 -3.67 -4.96 -10.52
N PHE A 68 -4.39 -4.03 -11.16
CA PHE A 68 -5.83 -3.85 -10.97
C PHE A 68 -6.66 -4.95 -11.65
N LEU A 69 -6.11 -5.63 -12.66
CA LEU A 69 -6.85 -6.60 -13.47
C LEU A 69 -6.73 -8.04 -12.95
N ARG A 70 -5.80 -8.29 -12.03
CA ARG A 70 -5.40 -9.64 -11.62
C ARG A 70 -5.41 -9.71 -10.10
N ALA A 71 -6.64 -9.80 -9.58
CA ALA A 71 -6.93 -9.85 -8.16
C ALA A 71 -8.01 -10.90 -7.86
N SER A 72 -7.90 -11.60 -6.74
CA SER A 72 -8.91 -12.58 -6.30
C SER A 72 -9.14 -12.54 -4.80
N LEU A 73 -10.33 -12.92 -4.36
CA LEU A 73 -10.68 -13.17 -2.96
C LEU A 73 -11.16 -14.62 -2.84
N GLY A 74 -10.31 -15.47 -2.25
CA GLY A 74 -10.49 -16.92 -2.34
C GLY A 74 -10.56 -17.38 -3.80
N PRO A 75 -11.62 -18.12 -4.22
CA PRO A 75 -11.79 -18.58 -5.60
C PRO A 75 -12.37 -17.51 -6.54
N GLN A 76 -12.81 -16.36 -6.03
CA GLN A 76 -13.51 -15.34 -6.82
C GLN A 76 -12.55 -14.29 -7.36
N LEU A 77 -12.71 -13.88 -8.62
CA LEU A 77 -12.01 -12.71 -9.15
C LEU A 77 -12.61 -11.43 -8.56
N ILE A 78 -11.75 -10.49 -8.18
CA ILE A 78 -12.15 -9.14 -7.82
C ILE A 78 -12.19 -8.33 -9.13
N ALA A 79 -13.39 -7.97 -9.56
CA ALA A 79 -13.63 -7.11 -10.71
C ALA A 79 -13.59 -5.63 -10.31
N ASP A 80 -13.35 -4.75 -11.28
CA ASP A 80 -13.40 -3.30 -11.10
C ASP A 80 -12.53 -2.81 -9.93
N LEU A 81 -11.39 -3.48 -9.68
CA LEU A 81 -10.47 -3.10 -8.62
C LEU A 81 -9.82 -1.76 -8.99
N HIS A 82 -9.91 -0.79 -8.08
CA HIS A 82 -9.34 0.54 -8.23
C HIS A 82 -8.94 1.11 -6.86
N LEU A 83 -8.29 2.27 -6.87
CA LEU A 83 -8.05 3.06 -5.68
C LEU A 83 -9.11 4.16 -5.57
N GLU A 84 -9.91 4.11 -4.50
CA GLU A 84 -10.71 5.23 -4.05
C GLU A 84 -9.91 5.93 -2.95
N LYS A 85 -9.29 7.07 -3.28
CA LYS A 85 -8.31 7.73 -2.40
C LYS A 85 -7.16 6.77 -2.04
N GLY A 86 -6.98 6.47 -0.74
CA GLY A 86 -5.98 5.54 -0.21
C GLY A 86 -6.50 4.13 0.05
N GLU A 87 -7.63 3.74 -0.53
CA GLU A 87 -8.30 2.46 -0.27
C GLU A 87 -8.47 1.65 -1.55
N LEU A 88 -8.14 0.36 -1.49
CA LEU A 88 -8.51 -0.61 -2.52
C LEU A 88 -10.01 -0.93 -2.45
N VAL A 89 -10.69 -0.71 -3.56
CA VAL A 89 -12.13 -0.97 -3.72
C VAL A 89 -12.32 -1.83 -4.96
N GLY A 90 -13.09 -2.91 -4.84
CA GLY A 90 -13.43 -3.77 -5.97
C GLY A 90 -14.79 -4.42 -5.79
N THR A 91 -15.16 -5.32 -6.70
CA THR A 91 -16.42 -6.06 -6.64
C THR A 91 -16.21 -7.55 -6.80
N VAL A 92 -16.95 -8.35 -6.03
CA VAL A 92 -16.97 -9.81 -6.15
C VAL A 92 -18.40 -10.30 -6.30
N PRO A 93 -18.65 -11.45 -6.95
CA PRO A 93 -19.97 -12.06 -6.95
C PRO A 93 -20.42 -12.37 -5.52
N HIS A 94 -21.69 -12.16 -5.21
CA HIS A 94 -22.27 -12.65 -3.96
C HIS A 94 -22.15 -14.17 -3.89
N THR A 95 -21.80 -14.68 -2.71
CA THR A 95 -21.77 -16.10 -2.42
C THR A 95 -22.97 -16.50 -1.57
N LEU A 96 -23.39 -17.74 -1.76
CA LEU A 96 -24.30 -18.41 -0.84
C LEU A 96 -23.64 -18.51 0.54
N THR A 97 -24.37 -18.16 1.60
CA THR A 97 -23.92 -18.35 2.98
C THR A 97 -24.82 -19.35 3.68
N GLY A 98 -24.25 -20.30 4.42
CA GLY A 98 -25.03 -21.28 5.18
C GLY A 98 -25.66 -22.40 4.33
N SER A 99 -26.46 -23.24 4.98
CA SER A 99 -27.14 -24.39 4.36
C SER A 99 -28.49 -24.64 5.04
N THR A 100 -29.38 -25.34 4.35
CA THR A 100 -30.70 -25.77 4.85
C THR A 100 -31.01 -27.17 4.34
N PRO A 101 -31.94 -27.91 4.96
CA PRO A 101 -32.42 -29.20 4.45
C PRO A 101 -32.79 -29.19 2.97
N SER A 102 -33.30 -28.06 2.46
CA SER A 102 -33.63 -27.88 1.03
C SER A 102 -32.48 -28.18 0.07
N LEU A 103 -31.22 -27.97 0.50
CA LEU A 103 -30.03 -28.28 -0.28
C LEU A 103 -29.54 -29.72 -0.16
N LEU A 104 -30.14 -30.52 0.73
CA LEU A 104 -29.82 -31.94 0.89
C LEU A 104 -30.57 -32.77 -0.13
N ALA A 105 -30.02 -33.91 -0.52
CA ALA A 105 -30.73 -34.88 -1.35
C ALA A 105 -31.98 -35.40 -0.61
N CYS A 106 -33.06 -35.66 -1.35
CA CYS A 106 -34.27 -36.27 -0.79
C CYS A 106 -34.03 -37.76 -0.52
N LYS A 107 -34.53 -38.26 0.62
CA LYS A 107 -34.50 -39.69 0.97
C LYS A 107 -35.52 -40.48 0.16
N ASP A 108 -36.70 -39.90 -0.05
CA ASP A 108 -37.81 -40.49 -0.79
C ASP A 108 -38.14 -39.66 -2.03
N ILE A 109 -38.83 -40.29 -2.99
CA ILE A 109 -39.38 -39.60 -4.16
C ILE A 109 -40.35 -38.53 -3.67
N THR A 110 -40.02 -37.27 -3.94
CA THR A 110 -40.78 -36.10 -3.50
C THR A 110 -41.04 -35.18 -4.69
N GLN A 111 -42.17 -34.47 -4.67
CA GLN A 111 -42.60 -33.59 -5.75
C GLN A 111 -42.96 -32.19 -5.27
N GLY A 112 -42.95 -31.22 -6.19
CA GLY A 112 -43.48 -29.89 -5.98
C GLY A 112 -42.55 -28.89 -5.28
N SER A 113 -43.03 -27.66 -5.11
CA SER A 113 -42.27 -26.48 -4.62
C SER A 113 -42.22 -26.31 -3.12
N THR A 114 -43.04 -27.07 -2.40
CA THR A 114 -43.16 -27.01 -0.95
C THR A 114 -42.19 -27.93 -0.22
N ARG A 115 -41.49 -28.84 -0.94
CA ARG A 115 -40.57 -29.81 -0.36
C ARG A 115 -39.35 -29.17 0.30
N SER A 116 -38.71 -29.88 1.22
CA SER A 116 -37.55 -29.42 1.99
C SER A 116 -36.26 -30.16 1.66
N CYS A 117 -36.11 -30.62 0.41
CA CYS A 117 -34.92 -31.32 -0.10
C CYS A 117 -34.87 -31.27 -1.63
N GLY A 118 -33.73 -31.67 -2.21
CA GLY A 118 -33.56 -31.86 -3.65
C GLY A 118 -33.54 -30.56 -4.45
N PHE A 119 -33.11 -29.45 -3.83
CA PHE A 119 -32.77 -28.22 -4.53
C PHE A 119 -31.25 -28.06 -4.62
N THR A 120 -30.81 -27.36 -5.65
CA THR A 120 -29.46 -26.83 -5.78
C THR A 120 -29.50 -25.30 -5.69
N SER A 121 -28.42 -24.72 -5.21
CA SER A 121 -28.25 -23.27 -5.25
C SER A 121 -27.92 -22.85 -6.67
N VAL A 122 -28.75 -21.98 -7.25
CA VAL A 122 -28.47 -21.37 -8.56
C VAL A 122 -27.56 -20.16 -8.40
N GLY A 123 -27.74 -19.39 -7.33
CA GLY A 123 -26.88 -18.25 -7.02
C GLY A 123 -27.60 -17.19 -6.19
N VAL A 124 -26.83 -16.19 -5.79
CA VAL A 124 -27.33 -15.01 -5.09
C VAL A 124 -27.40 -13.86 -6.08
N GLY A 125 -28.56 -13.19 -6.13
CA GLY A 125 -28.82 -12.05 -6.98
C GLY A 125 -28.97 -10.74 -6.18
N THR A 126 -28.90 -9.64 -6.91
CA THR A 126 -29.14 -8.29 -6.39
C THR A 126 -30.27 -7.61 -7.16
N CYS A 127 -30.99 -6.71 -6.50
CA CYS A 127 -32.08 -5.92 -7.06
C CYS A 127 -32.26 -4.62 -6.27
N THR A 128 -33.00 -3.66 -6.83
CA THR A 128 -33.33 -2.41 -6.12
C THR A 128 -34.41 -2.68 -5.05
N PRO A 129 -34.18 -2.37 -3.77
CA PRO A 129 -35.12 -2.62 -2.68
C PRO A 129 -36.55 -2.14 -2.99
N GLY A 130 -37.56 -2.95 -2.67
CA GLY A 130 -38.98 -2.64 -2.86
C GLY A 130 -39.50 -2.76 -4.30
N THR A 131 -38.64 -2.98 -5.29
CA THR A 131 -39.07 -3.18 -6.69
C THR A 131 -39.60 -4.58 -6.95
N SER A 132 -40.52 -4.72 -7.93
CA SER A 132 -41.01 -6.02 -8.36
C SER A 132 -40.00 -6.69 -9.31
N VAL A 133 -39.57 -7.90 -8.97
CA VAL A 133 -38.65 -8.72 -9.78
C VAL A 133 -39.38 -9.97 -10.24
N LYS A 134 -39.14 -10.38 -11.48
CA LYS A 134 -39.62 -11.65 -12.05
C LYS A 134 -38.42 -12.48 -12.47
N LEU A 135 -38.34 -13.73 -11.99
CA LEU A 135 -37.35 -14.68 -12.49
C LEU A 135 -37.99 -15.54 -13.59
N SER A 136 -37.38 -15.53 -14.77
CA SER A 136 -37.76 -16.33 -15.94
C SER A 136 -36.55 -17.11 -16.47
N SER A 137 -36.74 -18.02 -17.42
CA SER A 137 -35.62 -18.67 -18.11
C SER A 137 -35.20 -17.91 -19.37
N SER A 138 -33.91 -17.90 -19.70
CA SER A 138 -33.33 -17.18 -20.86
C SER A 138 -33.60 -17.80 -22.25
N GLY A 139 -34.51 -18.77 -22.36
CA GLY A 139 -34.86 -19.42 -23.64
C GLY A 139 -35.23 -20.90 -23.51
N ALA A 140 -35.89 -21.45 -24.54
CA ALA A 140 -36.51 -22.78 -24.51
C ALA A 140 -35.53 -23.95 -24.31
N THR A 141 -34.27 -23.84 -24.74
CA THR A 141 -33.23 -24.87 -24.54
C THR A 141 -32.57 -24.79 -23.15
N SER A 142 -32.74 -23.68 -22.44
CA SER A 142 -32.18 -23.45 -21.10
C SER A 142 -33.14 -23.84 -19.97
N CYS A 143 -34.29 -24.45 -20.29
CA CYS A 143 -35.35 -24.76 -19.34
C CYS A 143 -36.06 -26.07 -19.71
N TRP A 144 -35.85 -27.14 -18.94
CA TRP A 144 -36.45 -28.46 -19.19
C TRP A 144 -36.62 -29.25 -17.88
N GLY A 145 -37.44 -30.31 -17.92
CA GLY A 145 -37.72 -31.14 -16.73
C GLY A 145 -38.67 -30.50 -15.70
N GLN A 146 -39.44 -29.48 -16.11
CA GLN A 146 -40.41 -28.76 -15.26
C GLN A 146 -39.82 -28.33 -13.90
N PRO A 147 -38.73 -27.56 -13.90
CA PRO A 147 -38.01 -27.21 -12.70
C PRO A 147 -38.87 -26.38 -11.75
N VAL A 148 -38.49 -26.45 -10.50
CA VAL A 148 -39.15 -25.79 -9.38
C VAL A 148 -38.17 -24.80 -8.80
N VAL A 149 -38.62 -23.56 -8.58
CA VAL A 149 -37.78 -22.46 -8.09
C VAL A 149 -38.28 -21.99 -6.74
N ARG A 150 -37.35 -21.68 -5.84
CA ARG A 150 -37.61 -20.97 -4.59
C ARG A 150 -36.69 -19.77 -4.48
N VAL A 151 -37.27 -18.64 -4.11
CA VAL A 151 -36.52 -17.40 -3.88
C VAL A 151 -36.55 -17.05 -2.41
N CYS A 152 -35.38 -16.76 -1.86
CA CYS A 152 -35.15 -16.45 -0.45
C CYS A 152 -34.58 -15.04 -0.32
N ALA A 153 -34.95 -14.31 0.72
CA ALA A 153 -34.34 -13.03 1.07
C ALA A 153 -32.94 -13.23 1.63
N GLY A 154 -32.00 -12.38 1.23
CA GLY A 154 -30.59 -12.44 1.65
C GLY A 154 -29.75 -13.48 0.92
N THR A 155 -28.57 -13.75 1.46
CA THR A 155 -27.58 -14.70 0.92
C THR A 155 -27.78 -16.14 1.41
N GLN A 156 -28.70 -16.38 2.35
CA GLN A 156 -28.95 -17.70 2.93
C GLN A 156 -30.05 -18.45 2.16
N PRO A 157 -29.95 -19.78 2.05
CA PRO A 157 -31.06 -20.59 1.55
C PRO A 157 -32.18 -20.61 2.60
N CYS A 158 -33.41 -20.91 2.17
CA CYS A 158 -34.59 -20.89 3.04
C CYS A 158 -35.53 -22.07 2.79
N GLU A 159 -36.18 -22.49 3.87
CA GLU A 159 -37.24 -23.50 3.84
C GLU A 159 -38.57 -22.93 3.34
N HIS A 160 -39.46 -23.80 2.87
CA HIS A 160 -40.74 -23.37 2.29
C HIS A 160 -41.60 -22.54 3.27
N LEU A 161 -41.58 -22.87 4.56
CA LEU A 161 -42.36 -22.16 5.58
C LEU A 161 -41.55 -21.04 6.26
N SER A 162 -40.34 -20.76 5.77
CA SER A 162 -39.50 -19.71 6.34
C SER A 162 -40.08 -18.32 6.05
N PRO A 163 -40.03 -17.37 7.00
CA PRO A 163 -40.36 -15.97 6.72
C PRO A 163 -39.41 -15.33 5.69
N SER A 164 -38.21 -15.89 5.50
CA SER A 164 -37.29 -15.45 4.46
C SER A 164 -37.65 -15.95 3.05
N ARG A 165 -38.66 -16.82 2.89
CA ARG A 165 -39.13 -17.24 1.56
C ARG A 165 -39.95 -16.12 0.91
N LEU A 166 -39.42 -15.56 -0.17
CA LEU A 166 -40.09 -14.54 -0.96
C LEU A 166 -41.15 -15.14 -1.89
N THR A 167 -40.81 -16.21 -2.59
CA THR A 167 -41.74 -16.89 -3.50
C THR A 167 -41.32 -18.33 -3.79
N SER A 168 -42.21 -19.13 -4.36
CA SER A 168 -41.90 -20.44 -4.92
C SER A 168 -42.78 -20.69 -6.14
N ALA A 169 -42.17 -21.11 -7.24
CA ALA A 169 -42.87 -21.43 -8.48
C ALA A 169 -42.65 -22.90 -8.83
N ALA A 170 -43.74 -23.63 -9.05
CA ALA A 170 -43.69 -24.96 -9.67
C ALA A 170 -43.78 -24.80 -11.19
N ASN A 171 -43.14 -25.72 -11.93
CA ASN A 171 -43.17 -25.72 -13.39
C ASN A 171 -42.68 -24.39 -13.99
N ALA A 172 -41.49 -23.95 -13.56
CA ALA A 172 -40.86 -22.70 -14.00
C ALA A 172 -40.40 -22.70 -15.47
N CYS A 173 -40.85 -23.67 -16.29
CA CYS A 173 -40.78 -23.62 -17.76
C CYS A 173 -42.17 -23.60 -18.43
N ALA A 174 -43.28 -23.61 -17.67
CA ALA A 174 -44.63 -23.67 -18.23
C ALA A 174 -45.02 -22.37 -18.94
N THR A 175 -45.67 -22.49 -20.11
CA THR A 175 -46.20 -21.37 -20.89
C THR A 175 -47.65 -21.07 -20.48
N PRO A 176 -48.15 -19.82 -20.66
CA PRO A 176 -47.53 -18.68 -21.34
C PRO A 176 -46.59 -17.84 -20.47
N SER A 177 -46.37 -18.16 -19.19
CA SER A 177 -45.57 -17.30 -18.31
C SER A 177 -44.91 -18.08 -17.15
N PRO A 178 -43.75 -18.70 -17.39
CA PRO A 178 -42.96 -19.30 -16.32
C PRO A 178 -42.29 -18.18 -15.54
N MET A 179 -42.88 -17.76 -14.43
CA MET A 179 -42.38 -16.63 -13.65
C MET A 179 -42.51 -16.91 -12.16
N ALA A 180 -41.45 -16.62 -11.41
CA ALA A 180 -41.49 -16.48 -9.95
C ALA A 180 -41.43 -14.98 -9.61
N PRO A 181 -42.58 -14.29 -9.48
CA PRO A 181 -42.61 -12.90 -9.07
C PRO A 181 -42.33 -12.77 -7.58
N PHE A 182 -41.57 -11.75 -7.21
CA PHE A 182 -41.38 -11.34 -5.82
C PHE A 182 -41.05 -9.85 -5.73
N THR A 183 -41.21 -9.30 -4.53
CA THR A 183 -40.73 -7.95 -4.21
C THR A 183 -39.30 -8.04 -3.68
N CYS A 184 -38.40 -7.25 -4.25
CA CYS A 184 -37.02 -7.19 -3.82
C CYS A 184 -36.93 -6.84 -2.32
N PRO A 185 -36.22 -7.63 -1.51
CA PRO A 185 -36.12 -7.40 -0.07
C PRO A 185 -35.42 -6.08 0.24
N ALA A 186 -35.60 -5.55 1.44
CA ALA A 186 -34.99 -4.30 1.89
C ALA A 186 -33.45 -4.32 1.80
N SER A 187 -32.83 -5.50 1.95
CA SER A 187 -31.39 -5.70 1.78
C SER A 187 -30.90 -5.55 0.33
N GLY A 188 -31.80 -5.58 -0.66
CA GLY A 188 -31.44 -5.59 -2.08
C GLY A 188 -30.82 -6.91 -2.56
N VAL A 189 -30.78 -7.95 -1.73
CA VAL A 189 -30.10 -9.23 -2.00
C VAL A 189 -31.07 -10.40 -1.82
N TYR A 190 -31.05 -11.35 -2.74
CA TYR A 190 -31.87 -12.57 -2.69
C TYR A 190 -31.10 -13.78 -3.18
N ASN A 191 -31.55 -14.98 -2.82
CA ASN A 191 -30.97 -16.25 -3.21
C ASN A 191 -32.00 -17.08 -3.98
N VAL A 192 -31.55 -17.76 -5.03
CA VAL A 192 -32.38 -18.62 -5.89
C VAL A 192 -31.96 -20.08 -5.72
N LEU A 193 -32.91 -20.90 -5.29
CA LEU A 193 -32.81 -22.35 -5.28
C LEU A 193 -33.63 -22.91 -6.43
N ALA A 194 -33.14 -23.94 -7.10
CA ALA A 194 -33.90 -24.66 -8.13
C ALA A 194 -33.70 -26.17 -8.04
N GLY A 195 -34.67 -26.94 -8.53
CA GLY A 195 -34.64 -28.41 -8.49
C GLY A 195 -35.64 -28.99 -9.48
N PRO A 196 -35.70 -30.32 -9.64
CA PRO A 196 -36.65 -30.95 -10.57
C PRO A 196 -38.10 -30.84 -10.07
N ALA A 197 -39.10 -31.03 -10.93
CA ALA A 197 -40.50 -31.21 -10.49
C ALA A 197 -40.65 -32.36 -9.48
N GLN A 198 -39.93 -33.44 -9.73
CA GLN A 198 -39.93 -34.68 -8.97
C GLN A 198 -38.49 -35.17 -8.79
N THR A 199 -38.10 -35.55 -7.58
CA THR A 199 -36.80 -36.19 -7.36
C THR A 199 -36.85 -37.68 -7.72
N PRO A 200 -35.79 -38.26 -8.32
CA PRO A 200 -34.52 -37.67 -8.73
C PRO A 200 -34.46 -37.38 -10.25
N MET A 201 -35.53 -36.82 -10.85
CA MET A 201 -35.54 -36.58 -12.29
C MET A 201 -34.49 -35.52 -12.69
N ASP A 202 -33.98 -35.67 -13.90
CA ASP A 202 -33.12 -34.68 -14.53
C ASP A 202 -33.91 -33.41 -14.85
N TRP A 203 -33.23 -32.26 -14.76
CA TRP A 203 -33.80 -30.95 -15.01
C TRP A 203 -32.71 -29.94 -15.38
N GLY A 204 -33.12 -28.81 -15.97
CA GLY A 204 -32.22 -27.69 -16.21
C GLY A 204 -32.97 -26.38 -16.23
N MET A 205 -32.37 -25.34 -15.65
CA MET A 205 -32.87 -23.96 -15.69
C MET A 205 -31.72 -22.96 -15.56
N THR A 206 -31.69 -21.95 -16.42
CA THR A 206 -30.88 -20.74 -16.21
C THR A 206 -31.82 -19.56 -15.90
N PRO A 207 -32.02 -19.19 -14.63
CA PRO A 207 -32.89 -18.09 -14.25
C PRO A 207 -32.24 -16.74 -14.58
N VAL A 208 -33.04 -15.84 -15.14
CA VAL A 208 -32.69 -14.44 -15.42
C VAL A 208 -33.73 -13.54 -14.73
N PRO A 209 -33.31 -12.59 -13.89
CA PRO A 209 -34.22 -11.63 -13.29
C PRO A 209 -34.60 -10.54 -14.30
N SER A 210 -35.84 -10.06 -14.23
CA SER A 210 -36.31 -8.92 -15.02
C SER A 210 -35.61 -7.59 -14.69
N SER A 211 -34.95 -7.52 -13.52
CA SER A 211 -34.22 -6.36 -13.05
C SER A 211 -33.16 -6.77 -12.03
N GLY A 212 -32.03 -6.07 -12.00
CA GLY A 212 -30.89 -6.44 -11.17
C GLY A 212 -29.99 -7.49 -11.84
N ALA A 213 -29.23 -8.24 -11.06
CA ALA A 213 -28.25 -9.19 -11.58
C ALA A 213 -28.30 -10.53 -10.83
N LEU A 214 -28.04 -11.62 -11.55
CA LEU A 214 -27.86 -12.97 -11.00
C LEU A 214 -26.75 -13.68 -11.81
N PRO A 215 -25.58 -13.97 -11.24
CA PRO A 215 -25.18 -13.61 -9.88
C PRO A 215 -25.06 -12.09 -9.70
N GLY A 216 -25.55 -11.60 -8.56
CA GLY A 216 -25.33 -10.22 -8.13
C GLY A 216 -23.90 -10.03 -7.66
N LYS A 217 -23.40 -8.79 -7.72
CA LYS A 217 -22.08 -8.41 -7.20
C LYS A 217 -22.23 -7.60 -5.92
N ARG A 218 -21.22 -7.68 -5.05
CA ARG A 218 -21.03 -6.82 -3.88
C ARG A 218 -19.70 -6.09 -3.96
N VAL A 219 -19.64 -4.90 -3.37
CA VAL A 219 -18.39 -4.18 -3.17
C VAL A 219 -17.59 -4.88 -2.07
N VAL A 220 -16.27 -4.98 -2.26
CA VAL A 220 -15.27 -5.36 -1.26
C VAL A 220 -14.31 -4.20 -1.10
N ARG A 221 -14.01 -3.83 0.15
CA ARG A 221 -13.11 -2.72 0.52
C ARG A 221 -12.67 -2.85 1.98
N GLY A 222 -11.69 -2.05 2.41
CA GLY A 222 -11.17 -2.07 3.79
C GLY A 222 -10.83 -3.47 4.29
N LEU A 223 -11.36 -3.84 5.47
CA LEU A 223 -11.13 -5.14 6.10
C LEU A 223 -11.61 -6.34 5.26
N GLU A 224 -12.55 -6.14 4.33
CA GLU A 224 -13.03 -7.23 3.46
C GLU A 224 -11.99 -7.65 2.40
N MET A 225 -10.90 -6.89 2.25
CA MET A 225 -9.77 -7.26 1.40
C MET A 225 -8.80 -8.23 2.07
N ILE A 226 -8.96 -8.54 3.36
CA ILE A 226 -8.14 -9.54 4.04
C ILE A 226 -8.33 -10.92 3.37
N GLY A 227 -7.23 -11.55 3.00
CA GLY A 227 -7.20 -12.81 2.24
C GLY A 227 -7.27 -12.62 0.73
N ALA A 228 -7.38 -11.39 0.22
CA ALA A 228 -7.27 -11.13 -1.20
C ALA A 228 -5.85 -11.41 -1.71
N ARG A 229 -5.73 -11.86 -2.96
CA ARG A 229 -4.47 -12.10 -3.64
C ARG A 229 -4.36 -11.16 -4.83
N LEU A 230 -3.19 -10.57 -5.01
CA LEU A 230 -2.90 -9.61 -6.06
C LEU A 230 -1.70 -10.09 -6.87
N GLN A 231 -1.79 -10.03 -8.20
CA GLN A 231 -0.62 -10.20 -9.04
C GLN A 231 0.23 -8.93 -8.93
N VAL A 232 1.51 -9.11 -8.65
CA VAL A 232 2.50 -8.04 -8.50
C VAL A 232 3.70 -8.32 -9.37
N GLN A 233 4.40 -7.27 -9.75
CA GLN A 233 5.70 -7.35 -10.38
C GLN A 233 6.80 -7.21 -9.32
N ARG A 234 7.70 -8.19 -9.24
CA ARG A 234 8.90 -8.20 -8.40
C ARG A 234 10.11 -8.27 -9.32
N GLY A 235 10.85 -7.16 -9.45
CA GLY A 235 11.84 -7.02 -10.51
C GLY A 235 11.20 -7.10 -11.90
N GLU A 236 11.62 -8.07 -12.72
CA GLU A 236 11.05 -8.32 -14.06
C GLU A 236 9.98 -9.43 -14.07
N GLU A 237 9.77 -10.11 -12.94
CA GLU A 237 8.87 -11.27 -12.85
C GLU A 237 7.51 -10.88 -12.26
N ASP A 238 6.44 -11.48 -12.76
CA ASP A 238 5.12 -11.41 -12.11
C ASP A 238 4.98 -12.54 -11.09
N THR A 239 4.54 -12.21 -9.88
CA THR A 239 4.23 -13.15 -8.79
C THR A 239 2.89 -12.77 -8.12
N TRP A 240 2.48 -13.53 -7.11
CA TRP A 240 1.26 -13.26 -6.33
C TRP A 240 1.60 -12.94 -4.89
N VAL A 241 1.05 -11.86 -4.35
CA VAL A 241 1.05 -11.57 -2.91
C VAL A 241 -0.34 -11.75 -2.34
N SER A 242 -0.42 -11.95 -1.02
CA SER A 242 -1.67 -11.99 -0.27
C SER A 242 -1.77 -10.79 0.64
N ILE A 243 -2.96 -10.23 0.80
CA ILE A 243 -3.28 -9.24 1.83
C ILE A 243 -3.54 -10.01 3.12
N GLY A 244 -2.59 -9.99 4.04
CA GLY A 244 -2.68 -10.68 5.33
C GLY A 244 -3.49 -9.89 6.37
N ASP A 245 -3.43 -8.56 6.29
CA ASP A 245 -4.12 -7.67 7.23
C ASP A 245 -4.42 -6.32 6.58
N VAL A 246 -5.43 -5.62 7.10
CA VAL A 246 -5.83 -4.29 6.65
C VAL A 246 -6.23 -3.45 7.86
N VAL A 247 -5.83 -2.18 7.89
CA VAL A 247 -6.22 -1.26 8.95
C VAL A 247 -6.47 0.14 8.39
N ASN A 248 -7.40 0.88 8.98
CA ASN A 248 -7.53 2.30 8.66
C ASN A 248 -6.37 3.07 9.31
N ALA A 249 -5.70 3.91 8.55
CA ALA A 249 -4.50 4.61 9.01
C ALA A 249 -4.73 5.57 10.19
N SER A 250 -5.98 5.97 10.45
CA SER A 250 -6.32 6.75 11.66
C SER A 250 -6.12 5.97 12.97
N GLN A 251 -6.06 4.64 12.88
CA GLN A 251 -5.91 3.72 14.02
C GLN A 251 -4.45 3.31 14.25
N VAL A 252 -3.53 3.66 13.34
CA VAL A 252 -2.10 3.34 13.46
C VAL A 252 -1.36 4.58 13.95
N GLN A 253 -0.48 4.41 14.93
CA GLN A 253 0.38 5.48 15.43
C GLN A 253 1.75 5.41 14.75
N THR A 254 2.30 6.58 14.44
CA THR A 254 3.71 6.74 14.04
C THR A 254 4.61 6.74 15.27
N ALA A 255 5.93 6.64 15.07
CA ALA A 255 6.91 6.74 16.16
C ALA A 255 6.79 8.04 16.97
N ALA A 256 6.30 9.13 16.34
CA ALA A 256 6.01 10.40 16.99
C ALA A 256 4.69 10.41 17.82
N GLY A 257 4.00 9.28 17.97
CA GLY A 257 2.75 9.17 18.73
C GLY A 257 1.55 9.88 18.09
N LYS A 258 1.63 10.17 16.79
CA LYS A 258 0.52 10.75 16.00
C LYS A 258 -0.08 9.68 15.10
N ALA A 259 -1.38 9.79 14.82
CA ALA A 259 -2.04 8.94 13.84
C ALA A 259 -1.31 9.02 12.48
N TRP A 260 -1.16 7.87 11.81
CA TRP A 260 -0.50 7.75 10.51
C TRP A 260 -1.20 8.63 9.48
N ASP A 261 -2.54 8.60 9.48
CA ASP A 261 -3.39 9.53 8.76
C ASP A 261 -4.70 9.77 9.52
N ALA A 262 -4.84 10.95 10.12
CA ALA A 262 -6.01 11.31 10.92
C ALA A 262 -7.30 11.52 10.10
N THR A 263 -7.23 11.65 8.76
CA THR A 263 -8.44 11.91 7.96
C THR A 263 -9.34 10.69 7.79
N GLY A 264 -8.79 9.49 7.99
CA GLY A 264 -9.49 8.22 7.78
C GLY A 264 -9.68 7.83 6.31
N ASP A 265 -9.13 8.59 5.37
CA ASP A 265 -9.23 8.34 3.93
C ASP A 265 -8.25 7.29 3.39
N THR A 266 -7.30 6.83 4.22
CA THR A 266 -6.33 5.84 3.80
C THR A 266 -6.35 4.57 4.62
N PHE A 267 -6.13 3.46 3.91
CA PHE A 267 -5.98 2.15 4.48
C PHE A 267 -4.56 1.64 4.25
N LEU A 268 -4.07 0.90 5.23
CA LEU A 268 -2.77 0.27 5.22
C LEU A 268 -2.94 -1.24 5.12
N TYR A 269 -2.00 -1.88 4.43
CA TYR A 269 -2.07 -3.30 4.06
C TYR A 269 -0.81 -4.01 4.50
N ARG A 270 -0.94 -5.17 5.15
CA ARG A 270 0.17 -6.12 5.29
C ARG A 270 0.14 -7.09 4.14
N LEU A 271 1.25 -7.17 3.41
CA LEU A 271 1.38 -7.98 2.22
C LEU A 271 2.36 -9.11 2.49
N THR A 272 2.00 -10.33 2.10
CA THR A 272 2.87 -11.49 2.20
C THR A 272 3.11 -12.10 0.82
N SER A 273 4.34 -12.55 0.58
CA SER A 273 4.72 -13.27 -0.64
C SER A 273 4.98 -14.74 -0.32
N PRO A 274 4.55 -15.69 -1.16
CA PRO A 274 5.01 -17.07 -1.04
C PRO A 274 6.51 -17.15 -1.35
N VAL A 275 7.25 -17.96 -0.59
CA VAL A 275 8.65 -18.29 -0.89
C VAL A 275 8.81 -19.77 -1.23
N PRO A 276 9.83 -20.13 -2.03
CA PRO A 276 10.17 -21.54 -2.28
C PRO A 276 10.39 -22.28 -0.96
N GLY A 277 9.66 -23.37 -0.73
CA GLY A 277 9.64 -24.09 0.55
C GLY A 277 8.31 -23.98 1.31
N GLY A 278 7.38 -23.17 0.83
CA GLY A 278 5.98 -23.15 1.30
C GLY A 278 5.69 -22.21 2.47
N SER A 279 6.71 -21.55 3.02
CA SER A 279 6.51 -20.44 3.95
C SER A 279 6.06 -19.17 3.21
N GLN A 280 5.56 -18.20 3.98
CA GLN A 280 5.32 -16.85 3.49
C GLN A 280 6.31 -15.90 4.14
N GLU A 281 6.76 -14.90 3.37
CA GLU A 281 7.57 -13.79 3.85
C GLU A 281 6.75 -12.49 3.79
N ASP A 282 7.01 -11.58 4.72
CA ASP A 282 6.45 -10.24 4.65
C ASP A 282 7.12 -9.47 3.51
N VAL A 283 6.30 -8.78 2.71
CA VAL A 283 6.79 -7.93 1.61
C VAL A 283 7.49 -6.69 2.14
N CYS A 284 6.92 -6.10 3.18
CA CYS A 284 7.54 -4.99 3.90
C CYS A 284 8.37 -5.57 5.06
N PRO A 285 9.58 -5.04 5.31
CA PRO A 285 10.43 -5.50 6.40
C PRO A 285 9.70 -5.55 7.74
N SER A 286 10.02 -6.54 8.56
CA SER A 286 9.60 -6.62 9.95
C SER A 286 10.68 -6.06 10.89
N ASP A 287 10.27 -5.58 12.05
CA ASP A 287 11.16 -5.16 13.14
C ASP A 287 10.57 -5.57 14.51
N ALA A 288 11.19 -5.12 15.60
CA ALA A 288 10.76 -5.46 16.96
C ALA A 288 9.35 -4.94 17.28
N ASP A 289 8.96 -3.80 16.71
CA ASP A 289 7.65 -3.17 16.92
C ASP A 289 6.59 -3.72 15.93
N HIS A 290 7.05 -4.25 14.79
CA HIS A 290 6.25 -4.78 13.70
C HIS A 290 6.69 -6.21 13.32
N PRO A 291 6.47 -7.20 14.21
CA PRO A 291 6.95 -8.57 14.01
C PRO A 291 6.29 -9.29 12.82
N ASN A 292 5.13 -8.81 12.35
CA ASN A 292 4.37 -9.36 11.23
C ASN A 292 4.48 -8.48 9.97
N GLY A 293 5.62 -7.81 9.81
CA GLY A 293 5.85 -6.86 8.73
C GLY A 293 5.23 -5.49 8.96
N MET A 294 5.89 -4.49 8.42
CA MET A 294 5.39 -3.11 8.39
C MET A 294 4.22 -2.95 7.43
N TRP A 295 3.50 -1.84 7.62
CA TRP A 295 2.38 -1.45 6.78
C TRP A 295 2.82 -0.98 5.39
N ALA A 296 2.03 -1.30 4.37
CA ALA A 296 2.14 -0.74 3.03
C ALA A 296 0.93 0.16 2.71
N VAL A 297 1.17 1.26 2.01
CA VAL A 297 0.13 2.14 1.47
C VAL A 297 0.04 2.00 -0.05
N PRO A 298 -1.16 1.87 -0.64
CA PRO A 298 -1.31 1.83 -2.09
C PRO A 298 -1.24 3.25 -2.69
N MET A 299 -0.65 3.35 -3.87
CA MET A 299 -0.40 4.63 -4.54
C MET A 299 -0.64 4.47 -6.05
N LYS A 300 -1.43 5.37 -6.64
CA LYS A 300 -1.75 5.36 -8.07
C LYS A 300 -0.56 5.71 -8.96
N GLY A 301 -0.30 4.88 -9.96
CA GLY A 301 0.86 5.01 -10.86
C GLY A 301 1.98 4.05 -10.47
N VAL A 302 2.99 3.93 -11.31
CA VAL A 302 4.09 2.97 -11.12
C VAL A 302 5.40 3.71 -10.93
N PHE A 303 6.08 3.49 -9.82
CA PHE A 303 7.41 4.04 -9.57
C PHE A 303 8.48 3.07 -10.03
N HIS A 304 9.35 3.52 -10.92
CA HIS A 304 10.52 2.76 -11.31
C HIS A 304 11.45 2.57 -10.09
N PRO A 305 11.82 1.33 -9.73
CA PRO A 305 12.52 1.04 -8.48
C PRO A 305 13.87 1.75 -8.39
N SER A 306 14.64 1.76 -9.49
CA SER A 306 15.97 2.36 -9.52
C SER A 306 15.95 3.86 -9.75
N SER A 307 15.29 4.34 -10.82
CA SER A 307 15.33 5.76 -11.18
C SER A 307 14.40 6.65 -10.36
N GLY A 308 13.44 6.10 -9.59
CA GLY A 308 12.44 6.88 -8.88
C GLY A 308 11.41 7.59 -9.76
N GLU A 309 11.46 7.40 -11.08
CA GLU A 309 10.52 7.98 -12.04
C GLU A 309 9.12 7.38 -11.85
N ARG A 310 8.09 8.23 -11.79
CA ARG A 310 6.70 7.80 -11.79
C ARG A 310 6.17 7.73 -13.22
N LYS A 311 5.54 6.60 -13.57
CA LYS A 311 4.86 6.37 -14.85
C LYS A 311 3.35 6.32 -14.66
N ASP A 312 2.65 7.15 -15.42
CA ASP A 312 1.18 7.23 -15.44
C ASP A 312 0.53 6.46 -16.60
N ASN A 313 1.33 6.04 -17.59
CA ASN A 313 0.85 5.31 -18.77
C ASN A 313 0.57 3.81 -18.51
N ALA A 314 0.53 3.38 -17.25
CA ALA A 314 0.20 2.03 -16.83
C ALA A 314 -1.13 2.03 -16.05
N PRO A 315 -2.28 2.30 -16.70
CA PRO A 315 -3.57 2.53 -16.01
C PRO A 315 -4.09 1.30 -15.24
N ASN A 316 -3.58 0.11 -15.56
CA ASN A 316 -3.95 -1.16 -14.94
C ASN A 316 -3.00 -1.59 -13.81
N ARG A 317 -2.06 -0.72 -13.41
CA ARG A 317 -1.09 -1.01 -12.36
C ARG A 317 -0.97 0.15 -11.37
N PHE A 318 -0.57 -0.16 -10.16
CA PHE A 318 -0.32 0.77 -9.07
C PHE A 318 0.87 0.31 -8.24
N THR A 319 1.35 1.14 -7.31
CA THR A 319 2.51 0.84 -6.46
C THR A 319 2.07 0.68 -5.00
N PHE A 320 2.72 -0.21 -4.26
CA PHE A 320 2.68 -0.23 -2.80
C PHE A 320 3.98 0.37 -2.25
N GLY A 321 3.87 1.33 -1.33
CA GLY A 321 5.01 1.84 -0.56
C GLY A 321 4.94 1.33 0.87
N CYS A 322 5.97 0.62 1.33
CA CYS A 322 6.12 0.26 2.74
C CYS A 322 6.39 1.51 3.59
N ASP A 323 6.00 1.50 4.86
CA ASP A 323 6.11 2.64 5.77
C ASP A 323 7.55 3.19 5.90
N THR A 324 8.56 2.33 5.74
CA THR A 324 9.98 2.69 5.68
C THR A 324 10.40 3.40 4.40
N GLY A 325 9.67 3.21 3.30
CA GLY A 325 9.97 3.80 2.00
C GLY A 325 9.45 5.23 1.87
N VAL A 326 10.17 6.08 1.12
CA VAL A 326 9.81 7.50 0.97
C VAL A 326 8.48 7.74 0.28
N ILE A 327 7.96 6.77 -0.50
CA ILE A 327 6.59 6.85 -1.05
C ILE A 327 5.57 6.99 0.08
N ALA A 328 5.66 6.15 1.11
CA ALA A 328 4.77 6.19 2.27
C ALA A 328 5.08 7.38 3.19
N LYS A 329 6.35 7.74 3.37
CA LYS A 329 6.72 8.92 4.16
C LYS A 329 6.14 10.22 3.59
N CYS A 330 6.28 10.46 2.29
CA CYS A 330 5.70 11.63 1.64
C CYS A 330 4.18 11.67 1.72
N TYR A 331 3.55 10.50 1.68
CA TYR A 331 2.12 10.34 1.93
C TYR A 331 1.76 10.79 3.36
N ARG A 332 2.47 10.30 4.38
CA ARG A 332 2.31 10.71 5.80
C ARG A 332 2.59 12.19 6.03
N TRP A 333 3.52 12.78 5.29
CA TRP A 333 3.84 14.20 5.38
C TRP A 333 2.76 15.09 4.77
N GLY A 334 1.69 14.50 4.21
CA GLY A 334 0.51 15.18 3.72
C GLY A 334 0.48 15.38 2.21
N TYR A 335 1.55 15.02 1.48
CA TYR A 335 1.63 15.12 0.02
C TYR A 335 0.86 13.98 -0.67
N LYS A 336 -0.41 13.80 -0.31
CA LYS A 336 -1.26 12.73 -0.80
C LYS A 336 -1.68 13.00 -2.25
N PRO A 337 -1.36 12.14 -3.23
CA PRO A 337 -1.53 12.42 -4.65
C PRO A 337 -3.00 12.53 -5.15
N TRP A 338 -4.00 12.08 -4.38
CA TRP A 338 -5.43 12.27 -4.72
C TRP A 338 -6.10 13.39 -3.93
N LEU A 339 -5.41 14.06 -3.01
CA LEU A 339 -5.96 15.29 -2.44
C LEU A 339 -5.86 16.34 -3.53
N PRO A 340 -6.95 16.82 -4.16
CA PRO A 340 -6.86 18.11 -4.82
C PRO A 340 -6.42 19.13 -3.76
N PRO A 341 -5.58 20.13 -4.08
CA PRO A 341 -5.44 21.28 -3.20
C PRO A 341 -6.87 21.79 -2.93
N GLN A 342 -7.26 22.00 -1.67
CA GLN A 342 -8.56 22.58 -1.38
C GLN A 342 -8.68 23.88 -2.21
N ASP A 343 -9.75 24.01 -3.00
CA ASP A 343 -10.02 25.08 -3.96
C ASP A 343 -9.36 25.00 -5.36
N LEU A 344 -8.67 23.90 -5.72
CA LEU A 344 -8.15 23.65 -7.06
C LEU A 344 -8.48 22.23 -7.56
N ASP A 345 -9.16 22.10 -8.69
CA ASP A 345 -9.38 20.81 -9.36
C ASP A 345 -8.14 20.41 -10.20
N GLU A 346 -6.98 20.31 -9.53
CA GLU A 346 -5.69 20.02 -10.17
C GLU A 346 -5.03 18.74 -9.58
N PRO A 347 -5.60 17.54 -9.79
CA PRO A 347 -5.02 16.28 -9.29
C PRO A 347 -3.59 16.02 -9.81
N GLN A 348 -3.25 16.56 -10.98
CA GLN A 348 -1.92 16.42 -11.59
C GLN A 348 -0.84 17.10 -10.72
N MET A 349 -1.14 18.28 -10.17
CA MET A 349 -0.21 19.05 -9.34
C MET A 349 0.19 18.30 -8.07
N MET A 350 -0.78 17.65 -7.42
CA MET A 350 -0.54 16.92 -6.17
C MET A 350 0.17 15.59 -6.40
N GLN A 351 0.00 14.99 -7.58
CA GLN A 351 0.85 13.89 -8.02
C GLN A 351 2.30 14.35 -8.23
N GLU A 352 2.50 15.46 -8.94
CA GLU A 352 3.85 16.03 -9.15
C GLU A 352 4.51 16.40 -7.82
N LEU A 353 3.75 16.97 -6.88
CA LEU A 353 4.24 17.33 -5.57
C LEU A 353 4.63 16.11 -4.73
N HIS A 354 3.86 15.02 -4.78
CA HIS A 354 4.25 13.76 -4.15
C HIS A 354 5.55 13.22 -4.76
N VAL A 355 5.70 13.21 -6.09
CA VAL A 355 6.94 12.77 -6.76
C VAL A 355 8.11 13.65 -6.34
N ALA A 356 7.95 14.98 -6.38
CA ALA A 356 8.96 15.93 -5.91
C ALA A 356 9.33 15.67 -4.44
N CYS A 357 8.36 15.37 -3.58
CA CYS A 357 8.61 14.96 -2.21
C CYS A 357 9.46 13.69 -2.15
N THR A 358 9.19 12.67 -2.98
CA THR A 358 10.01 11.45 -2.95
C THR A 358 11.46 11.71 -3.39
N ARG A 359 11.69 12.66 -4.32
CA ARG A 359 13.03 13.12 -4.72
C ARG A 359 13.70 13.81 -3.55
N MET A 360 12.99 14.78 -2.97
CA MET A 360 13.43 15.54 -1.81
C MET A 360 13.76 14.61 -0.65
N ALA A 361 12.89 13.69 -0.24
CA ALA A 361 13.10 12.82 0.90
C ALA A 361 14.33 11.90 0.78
N ARG A 362 14.76 11.58 -0.45
CA ARG A 362 16.00 10.82 -0.73
C ARG A 362 17.24 11.70 -0.96
N ALA A 363 17.08 13.01 -1.04
CA ALA A 363 18.09 13.92 -1.60
C ALA A 363 18.52 13.49 -3.00
N ASP A 364 17.57 13.07 -3.82
CA ASP A 364 17.79 12.66 -5.20
C ASP A 364 17.95 13.89 -6.10
N TYR A 365 19.02 14.64 -5.86
CA TYR A 365 19.28 15.95 -6.44
C TYR A 365 19.24 15.90 -7.97
N CYS A 366 19.82 14.86 -8.55
CA CYS A 366 19.92 14.71 -10.00
C CYS A 366 18.68 14.05 -10.65
N GLY A 367 17.70 13.63 -9.85
CA GLY A 367 16.48 12.96 -10.33
C GLY A 367 16.70 11.60 -10.98
N ASN A 368 17.82 10.95 -10.68
CA ASN A 368 18.22 9.69 -11.28
C ASN A 368 18.00 8.48 -10.35
N GLY A 369 17.47 8.73 -9.16
CA GLY A 369 17.18 7.70 -8.15
C GLY A 369 18.28 7.49 -7.12
N THR A 370 19.47 8.08 -7.31
CA THR A 370 20.59 7.96 -6.36
C THR A 370 20.28 8.81 -5.12
N PRO A 371 20.18 8.21 -3.92
CA PRO A 371 19.99 8.99 -2.70
C PRO A 371 21.31 9.66 -2.26
N TYR A 372 21.21 10.88 -1.75
CA TYR A 372 22.31 11.62 -1.13
C TYR A 372 21.94 12.03 0.31
N THR A 373 21.38 11.06 1.03
CA THR A 373 21.06 11.13 2.45
C THR A 373 21.23 9.77 3.11
N GLU A 374 21.23 9.75 4.43
CA GLU A 374 21.09 8.56 5.26
C GLU A 374 19.66 8.45 5.83
N ASP A 375 19.23 7.23 6.13
CA ASP A 375 17.95 6.97 6.80
C ASP A 375 17.92 7.66 8.18
N GLY A 376 16.80 8.31 8.51
CA GLY A 376 16.69 9.03 9.79
C GLY A 376 17.29 10.43 9.79
N THR A 377 17.80 10.95 8.67
CA THR A 377 18.25 12.34 8.60
C THR A 377 17.05 13.30 8.70
N PRO A 378 17.01 14.23 9.67
CA PRO A 378 15.91 15.20 9.77
C PRO A 378 15.97 16.27 8.67
N ILE A 379 14.82 16.65 8.13
CA ILE A 379 14.65 17.83 7.25
C ILE A 379 13.45 18.66 7.67
N HIS A 380 13.45 19.92 7.24
CA HIS A 380 12.26 20.77 7.30
C HIS A 380 11.80 21.10 5.87
N PRO A 381 10.89 20.26 5.34
CA PRO A 381 10.25 20.53 4.07
C PRO A 381 9.08 21.48 4.26
N TRP A 382 8.90 22.37 3.30
CA TRP A 382 7.81 23.34 3.27
C TRP A 382 7.37 23.62 1.84
N ASP A 383 6.15 24.12 1.69
CA ASP A 383 5.54 24.32 0.37
C ASP A 383 4.83 25.68 0.19
N LEU A 384 4.63 26.04 -1.07
CA LEU A 384 3.94 27.26 -1.51
C LEU A 384 2.55 26.97 -2.09
N LEU A 385 1.84 25.97 -1.58
CA LEU A 385 0.43 25.78 -1.90
C LEU A 385 -0.43 26.88 -1.22
N PRO A 386 -1.59 27.25 -1.80
CA PRO A 386 -2.49 28.24 -1.17
C PRO A 386 -2.86 27.88 0.27
N LYS A 387 -3.07 26.60 0.53
CA LYS A 387 -3.13 26.01 1.86
C LYS A 387 -1.93 25.08 2.01
N ALA A 388 -0.85 25.62 2.57
CA ALA A 388 0.39 24.86 2.73
C ALA A 388 0.14 23.57 3.52
N ILE A 389 0.63 22.45 2.99
CA ILE A 389 0.63 21.17 3.69
C ILE A 389 1.63 21.27 4.83
N ARG A 390 2.77 21.88 4.56
CA ARG A 390 3.83 22.18 5.52
C ARG A 390 4.20 23.66 5.39
N PRO A 391 3.65 24.55 6.23
CA PRO A 391 4.01 25.95 6.20
C PRO A 391 5.44 26.16 6.66
N LEU A 392 6.14 27.11 6.05
CA LEU A 392 7.43 27.58 6.56
C LEU A 392 7.21 28.21 7.94
N THR A 393 7.98 27.78 8.95
CA THR A 393 7.90 28.33 10.31
C THR A 393 9.00 29.38 10.52
N PRO A 394 8.69 30.69 10.57
CA PRO A 394 9.70 31.72 10.75
C PRO A 394 10.33 31.67 12.14
N GLY A 395 11.66 31.78 12.24
CA GLY A 395 12.36 32.01 13.51
C GLY A 395 12.62 30.77 14.38
N ALA A 396 12.36 29.56 13.90
CA ALA A 396 13.03 28.37 14.45
C ALA A 396 14.56 28.54 14.28
N ALA A 397 15.39 27.84 15.07
CA ALA A 397 16.82 27.73 14.76
C ALA A 397 16.96 27.04 13.39
N THR A 398 16.91 27.84 12.32
CA THR A 398 16.63 27.35 10.97
C THR A 398 17.87 26.63 10.45
N PRO A 399 17.74 25.36 10.03
CA PRO A 399 18.72 24.79 9.14
C PRO A 399 18.77 25.61 7.86
N LEU A 400 19.87 25.47 7.15
CA LEU A 400 20.11 26.23 5.94
C LEU A 400 19.22 25.72 4.82
N PHE A 401 18.75 26.64 3.98
CA PHE A 401 18.07 26.32 2.74
C PHE A 401 18.91 25.32 1.95
N GLU A 402 18.28 24.27 1.44
CA GLU A 402 18.99 23.22 0.71
C GLU A 402 18.71 23.30 -0.78
N ALA A 403 17.43 23.20 -1.17
CA ALA A 403 17.04 23.10 -2.57
C ALA A 403 15.55 23.40 -2.79
N GLY A 404 15.21 23.76 -4.04
CA GLY A 404 13.86 23.70 -4.58
C GLY A 404 13.67 22.43 -5.40
N TRP A 405 12.53 21.76 -5.23
CA TRP A 405 12.30 20.39 -5.73
C TRP A 405 11.18 20.30 -6.76
N SER A 406 11.47 19.58 -7.84
CA SER A 406 10.50 19.19 -8.87
C SER A 406 10.44 17.66 -8.98
N PRO A 407 9.49 17.12 -9.78
CA PRO A 407 9.44 15.67 -10.06
C PRO A 407 10.74 15.11 -10.68
N THR A 408 11.56 15.97 -11.29
CA THR A 408 12.81 15.60 -11.98
C THR A 408 14.06 15.80 -11.12
N GLY A 409 13.92 16.11 -9.83
CA GLY A 409 15.04 16.31 -8.89
C GLY A 409 15.08 17.74 -8.34
N ALA A 410 16.24 18.14 -7.82
CA ALA A 410 16.46 19.50 -7.39
C ALA A 410 16.67 20.42 -8.60
N VAL A 411 16.01 21.57 -8.61
CA VAL A 411 16.18 22.59 -9.65
C VAL A 411 17.47 23.38 -9.43
N CYS A 412 17.84 23.59 -8.18
CA CYS A 412 19.03 24.27 -7.73
C CYS A 412 19.45 23.74 -6.35
N LEU A 413 20.71 23.94 -5.97
CA LEU A 413 21.28 23.39 -4.74
C LEU A 413 22.14 24.44 -4.02
N SER A 414 21.81 24.72 -2.76
CA SER A 414 22.64 25.54 -1.86
C SER A 414 23.75 24.70 -1.21
N LYS A 415 23.40 23.47 -0.82
CA LYS A 415 24.29 22.57 -0.09
C LYS A 415 23.85 21.14 -0.21
N THR A 416 24.78 20.21 -0.06
CA THR A 416 24.44 18.80 0.17
C THR A 416 24.10 18.59 1.65
N ARG A 417 23.15 17.69 1.93
CA ARG A 417 22.81 17.26 3.30
C ARG A 417 24.00 16.69 4.05
N TRP A 418 24.76 15.86 3.36
CA TRP A 418 25.94 15.19 3.85
C TRP A 418 27.13 15.56 2.96
N GLU A 419 28.24 15.96 3.56
CA GLU A 419 29.46 16.32 2.80
C GLU A 419 30.25 15.09 2.36
N ASN A 420 30.21 14.02 3.16
CA ASN A 420 31.04 12.83 2.96
C ASN A 420 30.38 11.75 2.09
N LEU A 421 29.14 11.99 1.62
CA LEU A 421 28.53 11.10 0.64
C LEU A 421 29.17 11.29 -0.73
N LYS A 422 28.94 10.32 -1.63
CA LYS A 422 29.48 10.30 -2.99
C LYS A 422 29.30 11.68 -3.66
N PRO A 423 30.26 12.19 -4.43
CA PRO A 423 30.05 13.41 -5.20
C PRO A 423 28.93 13.22 -6.23
N LEU A 424 28.29 14.33 -6.62
CA LEU A 424 27.32 14.33 -7.70
C LEU A 424 28.00 13.87 -9.00
N PRO A 425 27.33 13.03 -9.83
CA PRO A 425 27.93 12.58 -11.07
C PRO A 425 28.11 13.76 -12.03
N ALA A 426 29.09 13.66 -12.94
CA ALA A 426 29.43 14.74 -13.87
C ALA A 426 28.26 15.20 -14.76
N ASN A 427 27.26 14.34 -14.99
CA ASN A 427 26.05 14.67 -15.75
C ASN A 427 24.94 15.30 -14.90
N CYS A 428 25.16 15.57 -13.61
CA CYS A 428 24.23 16.31 -12.77
C CYS A 428 24.40 17.83 -13.02
N PRO A 429 23.32 18.60 -13.24
CA PRO A 429 23.41 20.06 -13.46
C PRO A 429 23.73 20.86 -12.20
N LEU A 430 23.97 20.19 -11.07
CA LEU A 430 24.00 20.79 -9.75
C LEU A 430 25.41 20.70 -9.18
N VAL A 431 25.83 21.80 -8.56
CA VAL A 431 27.04 21.89 -7.74
C VAL A 431 26.65 22.75 -6.55
N ALA A 432 26.91 22.29 -5.34
CA ALA A 432 26.71 23.14 -4.17
C ALA A 432 27.81 24.23 -4.13
N PRO A 433 27.52 25.49 -3.76
CA PRO A 433 28.51 26.55 -3.66
C PRO A 433 29.73 26.20 -2.81
N SER A 434 29.61 25.33 -1.80
CA SER A 434 30.76 24.85 -1.01
C SER A 434 31.79 24.04 -1.81
N TRP A 435 31.44 23.57 -3.01
CA TRP A 435 32.32 22.82 -3.91
C TRP A 435 32.94 23.70 -5.02
N ILE A 436 32.54 24.98 -5.10
CA ILE A 436 33.07 25.93 -6.08
C ILE A 436 34.41 26.46 -5.57
N VAL A 437 35.50 25.94 -6.12
CA VAL A 437 36.85 26.48 -5.89
C VAL A 437 36.93 27.88 -6.51
N PRO A 438 37.44 28.91 -5.81
CA PRO A 438 37.67 30.22 -6.41
C PRO A 438 38.55 30.09 -7.66
N GLY A 439 38.01 30.44 -8.83
CA GLY A 439 38.70 30.33 -10.13
C GLY A 439 38.53 28.98 -10.86
N GLY A 440 37.73 28.04 -10.33
CA GLY A 440 37.39 26.78 -10.99
C GLY A 440 36.32 26.93 -12.09
N GLN A 441 36.29 25.98 -13.04
CA GLN A 441 35.24 25.88 -14.07
C GLN A 441 33.91 25.44 -13.43
N GLY A 442 33.19 26.38 -12.85
CA GLY A 442 31.87 26.18 -12.27
C GLY A 442 31.18 27.52 -12.09
N ALA A 443 30.94 28.23 -13.19
CA ALA A 443 30.15 29.46 -13.13
C ALA A 443 28.72 29.11 -12.67
N GLN A 444 28.08 29.97 -11.90
CA GLN A 444 26.65 29.84 -11.63
C GLN A 444 25.89 30.14 -12.93
N CYS A 445 24.99 29.26 -13.38
CA CYS A 445 24.11 29.59 -14.49
C CYS A 445 23.10 30.64 -13.99
N PRO A 446 22.99 31.84 -14.58
CA PRO A 446 21.94 32.78 -14.20
C PRO A 446 20.55 32.22 -14.55
N PRO A 447 19.50 32.58 -13.78
CA PRO A 447 18.13 32.30 -14.14
C PRO A 447 17.79 32.73 -15.58
N GLY A 448 17.07 31.88 -16.33
CA GLY A 448 16.62 32.18 -17.70
C GLY A 448 17.67 32.02 -18.81
N GLN A 449 18.91 31.63 -18.50
CA GLN A 449 19.90 31.26 -19.53
C GLN A 449 19.81 29.76 -19.86
N GLU A 450 19.74 29.41 -21.14
CA GLU A 450 19.71 28.02 -21.60
C GLU A 450 21.02 27.29 -21.30
N ARG A 451 20.90 26.00 -20.97
CA ARG A 451 21.98 25.10 -20.56
C ARG A 451 22.84 24.60 -21.73
N GLU A 452 23.10 25.42 -22.74
CA GLU A 452 23.91 25.04 -23.91
C GLU A 452 25.14 25.94 -24.06
N PHE A 453 26.29 25.40 -23.65
CA PHE A 453 27.56 25.75 -24.27
C PHE A 453 27.88 24.69 -25.33
N PRO A 454 28.60 25.03 -26.43
CA PRO A 454 28.97 24.09 -27.50
C PRO A 454 29.78 22.86 -27.07
N THR A 455 30.11 22.74 -25.78
CA THR A 455 30.90 21.65 -25.15
C THR A 455 30.13 20.84 -24.09
N GLY A 456 28.85 21.13 -23.78
CA GLY A 456 27.96 20.19 -23.08
C GLY A 456 27.78 20.30 -21.55
N ARG A 457 28.26 21.36 -20.87
CA ARG A 457 27.85 21.94 -19.55
C ARG A 457 29.09 22.48 -18.83
N LEU A 458 29.11 23.78 -18.52
CA LEU A 458 30.18 24.40 -17.72
C LEU A 458 29.64 25.22 -16.52
N CYS A 459 28.33 25.31 -16.33
CA CYS A 459 27.73 26.09 -15.23
C CYS A 459 26.70 25.28 -14.42
N ALA A 460 26.58 25.58 -13.12
CA ALA A 460 25.71 24.89 -12.18
C ALA A 460 24.55 25.78 -11.70
N THR A 461 23.38 25.19 -11.40
CA THR A 461 22.26 25.94 -10.80
C THR A 461 22.38 25.97 -9.27
N VAL A 462 22.67 27.15 -8.74
CA VAL A 462 22.89 27.42 -7.31
C VAL A 462 21.82 28.39 -6.81
N CYS A 463 21.25 28.12 -5.65
CA CYS A 463 20.29 29.00 -4.98
C CYS A 463 20.47 28.88 -3.46
N ASN A 464 20.22 29.95 -2.71
CA ASN A 464 20.27 29.97 -1.24
C ASN A 464 18.92 30.33 -0.60
N SER A 465 17.89 30.49 -1.42
CA SER A 465 16.54 30.84 -1.00
C SER A 465 15.51 30.30 -1.97
N ALA A 466 14.25 30.28 -1.55
CA ALA A 466 13.15 29.90 -2.43
C ALA A 466 12.90 30.93 -3.52
N GLU A 467 13.14 32.22 -3.25
CA GLU A 467 13.04 33.29 -4.25
C GLU A 467 14.04 33.07 -5.39
N GLU A 468 15.28 32.67 -5.07
CA GLU A 468 16.28 32.31 -6.08
C GLU A 468 15.91 31.03 -6.83
N ALA A 469 15.38 30.02 -6.13
CA ALA A 469 14.91 28.79 -6.76
C ALA A 469 13.74 29.04 -7.75
N LEU A 470 12.80 29.91 -7.38
CA LEU A 470 11.68 30.32 -8.23
C LEU A 470 12.11 31.11 -9.46
N ALA A 471 13.27 31.78 -9.42
CA ALA A 471 13.85 32.42 -10.59
C ALA A 471 14.28 31.38 -11.64
N TYR A 472 14.78 30.20 -11.22
CA TYR A 472 15.10 29.10 -12.13
C TYR A 472 13.86 28.38 -12.65
N GLN A 473 12.85 28.18 -11.79
CA GLN A 473 11.60 27.56 -12.16
C GLN A 473 10.44 28.10 -11.30
N SER A 474 9.64 28.99 -11.89
CA SER A 474 8.55 29.69 -11.20
C SER A 474 7.39 28.79 -10.77
N THR A 475 7.30 27.57 -11.31
CA THR A 475 6.26 26.60 -10.96
C THR A 475 6.59 25.77 -9.72
N LEU A 476 7.78 25.93 -9.14
CA LEU A 476 8.17 25.19 -7.93
C LEU A 476 7.20 25.43 -6.78
N LYS A 477 6.91 24.35 -6.07
CA LYS A 477 6.03 24.35 -4.89
C LYS A 477 6.69 23.79 -3.64
N LEU A 478 7.76 23.02 -3.77
CA LEU A 478 8.38 22.30 -2.65
C LEU A 478 9.83 22.72 -2.44
N PHE A 479 10.17 22.99 -1.19
CA PHE A 479 11.49 23.39 -0.76
C PHE A 479 11.84 22.67 0.53
N ASN A 480 13.12 22.64 0.87
CA ASN A 480 13.50 22.14 2.18
C ASN A 480 14.74 22.84 2.74
N GLU A 481 14.86 22.71 4.05
CA GLU A 481 16.04 23.05 4.83
C GLU A 481 16.63 21.78 5.45
N SER A 482 17.95 21.76 5.64
CA SER A 482 18.65 20.69 6.37
C SER A 482 19.91 21.17 7.09
N GLN A 483 20.25 20.50 8.19
CA GLN A 483 21.52 20.71 8.87
C GLN A 483 22.70 20.21 8.01
N TYR A 484 23.89 20.74 8.25
CA TYR A 484 25.12 20.14 7.72
C TYR A 484 25.47 18.92 8.53
N ASN A 485 25.53 17.77 7.86
CA ASN A 485 25.96 16.53 8.46
C ASN A 485 27.36 16.20 7.94
N PHE A 486 28.31 16.20 8.85
CA PHE A 486 29.63 15.60 8.64
C PHE A 486 29.47 14.12 8.99
N GLY A 487 30.01 13.22 8.16
CA GLY A 487 29.92 11.78 8.43
C GLY A 487 30.39 11.42 9.84
N PRO A 488 30.04 10.23 10.35
CA PRO A 488 30.50 9.78 11.67
C PRO A 488 32.02 9.80 11.81
#